data_AF-A0A9D4BRN5-F1
#
_entry.id   AF-A0A9D4BRN5-F1
#
_cell.length_a   1.000
_cell.length_b   1.000
_cell.length_c   1.000
_cell.angle_alpha   90.00
_cell.angle_beta   90.00
_cell.angle_gamma   90.00
#
_symmetry.space_group_name_H-M   'P 1'
#
loop_
_entity.id
_entity.type
_entity.pdbx_description
1 polymer ?
#
loop_
_entity_poly.entity_id
_entity_poly.type
_entity_poly.pdbx_seq_one_letter_code
_entity_poly.pdbx_strand_id
1 'polypeptide(L)' 'MRWECSQRRSENCKGTATTDNPPTRVITSTDHGHVNDKFYVEALKVREEITAAVISNWGQPHRILADKLVHHPVEVI' A
#
# COMPACT_ATOMS: atom_id res chain seq x y z
N MET A 1 8.74 4.38 -16.93
CA MET A 1 7.50 5.05 -16.48
C MET A 1 7.81 6.01 -15.34
N ARG A 2 7.10 7.14 -15.20
CA ARG A 2 7.31 8.13 -14.12
C ARG A 2 6.21 8.01 -13.06
N TRP A 3 6.61 8.10 -11.79
CA TRP A 3 5.76 7.97 -10.61
C TRP A 3 5.92 9.19 -9.70
N GLU A 4 4.85 9.50 -8.96
CA GLU A 4 4.84 10.54 -7.94
C GLU A 4 4.53 9.92 -6.57
N CYS A 5 5.04 10.55 -5.51
CA CYS A 5 4.76 10.11 -4.14
C CYS A 5 3.26 10.17 -3.83
N SER A 6 2.73 9.13 -3.19
CA SER A 6 1.33 9.06 -2.74
C SER A 6 0.97 10.18 -1.77
N GLN A 7 1.94 10.67 -0.99
CA GLN A 7 1.76 11.78 -0.05
C GLN A 7 1.99 13.16 -0.67
N ARG A 8 1.96 13.28 -2.01
CA ARG A 8 2.15 14.57 -2.71
C ARG A 8 1.18 15.65 -2.24
N ARG A 9 -0.07 15.29 -1.92
CA ARG A 9 -1.09 16.25 -1.48
C ARG A 9 -1.17 16.41 0.04
N SER A 10 -1.08 15.32 0.79
CA SER A 10 -1.18 15.30 2.26
C SER A 10 0.02 15.93 2.94
N GLU A 11 1.23 15.65 2.45
CA GLU A 11 2.51 16.10 3.04
C GLU A 11 3.23 17.11 2.14
N ASN A 12 2.56 17.60 1.07
CA ASN A 12 3.16 18.45 0.05
C ASN A 12 4.47 17.86 -0.54
N CYS A 13 4.55 16.52 -0.63
CA CYS A 13 5.77 15.84 -1.04
C CYS A 13 6.04 15.98 -2.55
N LYS A 14 7.29 16.25 -2.92
CA LYS A 14 7.74 16.36 -4.31
C LYS A 14 8.54 15.14 -4.80
N GLY A 15 8.61 14.09 -3.98
CA GLY A 15 9.30 12.84 -4.32
C GLY A 15 8.76 12.21 -5.59
N THR A 16 9.65 11.79 -6.47
CA THR A 16 9.33 11.10 -7.73
C THR A 16 10.25 9.91 -7.94
N ALA A 17 9.78 8.96 -8.73
CA ALA A 17 10.58 7.81 -9.16
C ALA A 17 10.38 7.54 -10.64
N THR A 18 11.40 7.01 -11.30
CA THR A 18 11.30 6.50 -12.67
C THR A 18 11.62 5.01 -12.66
N THR A 19 10.76 4.21 -13.27
CA THR A 19 10.99 2.78 -13.49
C THR A 19 11.28 2.52 -14.96
N ASP A 20 11.79 1.33 -15.25
CA ASP A 20 11.77 0.75 -16.58
C ASP A 20 10.33 0.53 -17.09
N ASN A 21 10.22 0.01 -18.31
CA ASN A 21 8.94 -0.37 -18.92
C ASN A 21 9.09 -1.76 -19.58
N PRO A 22 8.45 -2.81 -19.06
CA PRO A 22 7.53 -2.85 -17.90
C PRO A 22 8.23 -2.50 -16.57
N PRO A 23 7.50 -2.04 -15.53
CA PRO A 23 8.09 -1.59 -14.28
C PRO A 23 8.56 -2.79 -13.43
N THR A 24 9.80 -3.21 -13.62
CA THR A 24 10.46 -4.28 -12.84
C THR A 24 11.54 -3.73 -11.90
N ARG A 25 12.09 -2.55 -12.21
CA ARG A 25 13.17 -1.93 -11.43
C ARG A 25 13.02 -0.41 -11.36
N VAL A 26 13.35 0.15 -10.20
CA VAL A 26 13.52 1.60 -10.03
C VAL A 26 14.86 2.03 -10.63
N ILE A 27 14.82 2.95 -11.59
CA ILE A 27 16.00 3.52 -12.26
C ILE A 27 16.48 4.76 -11.51
N THR A 28 15.55 5.65 -11.14
CA THR A 28 15.86 6.86 -10.36
C THR A 28 14.81 7.10 -9.30
N SER A 29 15.23 7.70 -8.18
CA SER A 29 14.37 8.18 -7.10
C SER A 29 14.92 9.50 -6.58
N THR A 30 14.03 10.43 -6.23
CA THR A 30 14.40 11.67 -5.54
C THR A 30 14.07 11.59 -4.06
N ASP A 31 14.68 12.47 -3.27
CA ASP A 31 14.39 12.55 -1.85
C ASP A 31 12.93 12.93 -1.54
N HIS A 32 12.52 12.58 -0.33
CA HIS A 32 11.20 12.88 0.22
C HIS A 32 11.32 13.92 1.33
N GLY A 33 10.30 14.78 1.45
CA GLY A 33 10.23 15.81 2.49
C GLY A 33 9.53 15.36 3.78
N HIS A 34 9.27 14.06 3.92
CA HIS A 34 8.58 13.47 5.06
C HIS A 34 9.20 12.13 5.42
N VAL A 35 8.92 11.66 6.64
CA VAL A 35 9.31 10.32 7.08
C VAL A 35 8.46 9.25 6.41
N ASN A 36 8.99 8.04 6.31
CA ASN A 36 8.24 6.90 5.80
C ASN A 36 7.17 6.48 6.82
N ASP A 37 5.92 6.55 6.42
CA ASP A 37 4.80 6.01 7.20
C ASP A 37 4.68 4.50 6.96
N LYS A 38 5.35 3.72 7.82
CA LYS A 38 5.36 2.26 7.73
C LYS A 38 3.95 1.68 7.93
N PHE A 39 3.13 2.27 8.80
CA PHE A 39 1.79 1.77 9.08
C PHE A 39 0.87 1.95 7.88
N TYR A 40 0.93 3.10 7.22
CA TYR A 40 0.17 3.34 5.99
C TYR A 40 0.54 2.35 4.88
N VAL A 41 1.83 2.05 4.70
CA VAL A 41 2.29 1.07 3.70
C VAL A 41 1.78 -0.33 4.01
N GLU A 42 1.86 -0.79 5.26
CA GLU A 42 1.34 -2.11 5.64
C GLU A 42 -0.19 -2.18 5.48
N ALA A 43 -0.93 -1.12 5.84
CA ALA A 43 -2.37 -1.06 5.63
C ALA A 43 -2.76 -1.16 4.14
N LEU A 44 -1.97 -0.54 3.25
CA LEU A 44 -2.17 -0.66 1.80
C LEU A 44 -1.94 -2.10 1.30
N LYS A 45 -0.91 -2.79 1.79
CA LYS A 45 -0.65 -4.20 1.44
C LYS A 45 -1.80 -5.10 1.89
N VAL A 46 -2.25 -4.96 3.14
CA VAL A 46 -3.39 -5.72 3.68
C VAL A 46 -4.65 -5.47 2.84
N ARG A 47 -4.90 -4.21 2.45
CA ARG A 47 -6.04 -3.88 1.59
C ARG A 47 -5.93 -4.55 0.22
N GLU A 48 -4.74 -4.57 -0.38
CA GLU A 48 -4.49 -5.24 -1.66
C GLU A 48 -4.71 -6.75 -1.55
N GLU A 49 -4.19 -7.39 -0.50
CA GLU A 49 -4.43 -8.82 -0.23
C GLU A 49 -5.91 -9.14 -0.07
N ILE A 50 -6.65 -8.33 0.70
CA ILE A 50 -8.10 -8.50 0.86
C ILE A 50 -8.79 -8.35 -0.50
N THR A 51 -8.42 -7.34 -1.29
CA THR A 51 -9.01 -7.10 -2.61
C THR A 51 -8.75 -8.27 -3.57
N ALA A 52 -7.52 -8.78 -3.61
CA ALA A 52 -7.14 -9.93 -4.42
C ALA A 52 -7.91 -11.20 -3.98
N ALA A 53 -8.05 -11.41 -2.68
CA ALA A 53 -8.82 -12.51 -2.13
C ALA A 53 -10.33 -12.39 -2.44
N VAL A 54 -10.90 -11.18 -2.47
CA VAL A 54 -12.31 -10.96 -2.84
C VAL A 54 -12.55 -11.34 -4.30
N ILE A 55 -11.62 -10.98 -5.20
CA ILE A 55 -11.68 -11.31 -6.62
C ILE A 55 -11.60 -12.84 -6.82
N SER A 56 -10.73 -13.53 -6.08
CA SER A 56 -10.60 -14.99 -6.19
C SER A 56 -11.73 -15.76 -5.52
N ASN A 57 -12.36 -15.19 -4.48
CA ASN A 57 -13.33 -15.87 -3.62
C ASN A 57 -14.78 -15.41 -3.87
N TRP A 58 -15.09 -14.94 -5.08
CA TRP A 58 -16.45 -14.63 -5.56
C TRP A 58 -17.27 -13.72 -4.62
N GLY A 59 -16.64 -12.69 -4.03
CA GLY A 59 -17.39 -11.63 -3.37
C GLY A 59 -17.90 -11.91 -1.95
N GLN A 60 -17.16 -12.69 -1.12
CA GLN A 60 -17.40 -12.76 0.34
C GLN A 60 -16.36 -11.97 1.16
N PRO A 61 -16.31 -10.62 1.06
CA PRO A 61 -15.33 -9.78 1.76
C PRO A 61 -15.39 -9.92 3.29
N HIS A 62 -16.57 -10.18 3.86
CA HIS A 62 -16.76 -10.34 5.30
C HIS A 62 -15.98 -11.52 5.88
N ARG A 63 -15.87 -12.65 5.17
CA ARG A 63 -15.09 -13.82 5.64
C ARG A 63 -13.59 -13.57 5.58
N ILE A 64 -13.13 -12.88 4.54
CA ILE A 64 -11.70 -12.54 4.38
C ILE A 64 -11.26 -11.57 5.47
N LEU A 65 -12.08 -10.55 5.76
CA LEU A 65 -11.84 -9.63 6.88
C LEU A 65 -11.81 -10.36 8.21
N ALA A 66 -12.76 -11.26 8.48
CA ALA A 66 -12.77 -12.07 9.70
C ALA A 66 -11.50 -12.93 9.84
N ASP A 67 -11.11 -13.67 8.81
CA ASP A 67 -9.91 -14.52 8.83
C ASP A 67 -8.62 -13.71 9.05
N LYS A 68 -8.50 -12.52 8.44
CA LYS A 68 -7.33 -11.65 8.61
C LYS A 68 -7.28 -11.04 10.01
N LEU A 69 -8.42 -10.68 10.60
CA LEU A 69 -8.51 -10.10 11.94
C LEU A 69 -8.31 -11.13 13.06
N VAL A 70 -8.57 -12.43 12.82
CA VAL A 70 -8.33 -13.51 13.80
C VAL A 70 -6.85 -13.62 14.20
N HIS A 71 -5.92 -13.18 13.35
CA HIS A 71 -4.47 -13.23 13.61
C HIS A 71 -3.86 -11.89 14.03
N HIS A 72 -4.67 -10.86 14.28
CA HIS A 72 -4.18 -9.60 14.84
C HIS A 72 -4.63 -9.46 16.28
N PRO A 73 -3.71 -9.18 17.23
CA PRO A 73 -4.11 -8.96 18.61
C PRO A 73 -5.09 -7.80 18.65
N VAL A 74 -6.20 -8.01 19.37
CA VAL A 74 -7.11 -6.96 19.77
C VAL A 74 -6.35 -6.11 20.78
N GLU A 75 -5.49 -5.21 20.32
CA GLU A 75 -5.03 -4.13 21.19
C GLU A 75 -6.19 -3.16 21.35
N VAL A 76 -6.77 -3.28 22.53
CA VAL A 76 -7.99 -2.66 23.03
C VAL A 76 -7.81 -1.13 23.07
N ILE A 77 -8.83 -0.46 22.53
CA ILE A 77 -9.35 0.90 22.79
C ILE A 77 -8.63 1.69 23.88
#